data_AF-A0A7C6MT93-F1
#
_entry.id   AF-A0A7C6MT93-F1
#
_cell.length_a   1.000
_cell.length_b   1.000
_cell.length_c   1.000
_cell.angle_alpha   90.00
_cell.angle_beta   90.00
_cell.angle_gamma   90.00
#
_symmetry.space_group_name_H-M   'P 1'
#
loop_
_entity.id
_entity.type
_entity.pdbx_description
1 polymer ?
#
loop_
_entity_poly.entity_id
_entity_poly.type
_entity_poly.pdbx_seq_one_letter_code
_entity_poly.pdbx_strand_id
1 'polypeptide(L)' 'MAKYTVWLDPGHGGSSQNYGVCSVNGKRYKEADAVLDIALKTRNYLSGYKDIEVKLTRDRDVTVSLQQRA' A
#
# COMPACT_ATOMS: atom_id res chain seq x y z
N MET A 1 -22.95 1.58 -10.81
CA MET A 1 -22.50 1.01 -9.53
C MET A 1 -21.16 0.34 -9.75
N ALA A 2 -20.24 0.38 -8.78
CA ALA A 2 -19.00 -0.39 -8.86
C ALA A 2 -19.35 -1.88 -8.89
N LYS A 3 -18.71 -2.64 -9.78
CA LYS A 3 -18.91 -4.08 -9.96
C LYS A 3 -17.85 -4.88 -9.20
N TYR A 4 -16.67 -4.30 -9.01
CA TYR A 4 -15.54 -4.93 -8.34
C TYR A 4 -14.99 -4.00 -7.25
N THR A 5 -14.68 -4.58 -6.09
CA THR A 5 -13.93 -3.92 -5.02
C THR A 5 -12.53 -4.51 -4.98
N VAL A 6 -11.51 -3.67 -5.13
CA VAL A 6 -10.10 -4.06 -5.05
C VAL A 6 -9.50 -3.49 -3.78
N TRP A 7 -9.01 -4.36 -2.90
CA TRP A 7 -8.24 -3.97 -1.72
C TRP A 7 -6.75 -4.02 -2.03
N LEU A 8 -6.07 -2.90 -1.82
CA LEU A 8 -4.62 -2.81 -1.87
C LEU A 8 -4.08 -2.74 -0.44
N ASP A 9 -3.22 -3.67 -0.07
CA ASP A 9 -2.61 -3.73 1.25
C ASP A 9 -1.12 -3.35 1.20
N PRO A 10 -0.77 -2.05 1.17
CA PRO A 10 0.63 -1.66 1.22
C PRO A 10 1.24 -2.09 2.56
N GLY A 11 2.12 -3.10 2.52
CA GLY A 11 2.88 -3.66 3.66
C GLY A 11 3.47 -2.62 4.61
N HIS A 12 3.76 -3.02 5.85
CA HIS A 12 4.56 -2.18 6.77
C HIS A 12 3.91 -0.81 7.08
N GLY A 13 4.73 0.17 7.49
CA GLY A 13 4.33 1.56 7.69
C GLY A 13 4.53 2.06 9.11
N GLY A 14 4.52 3.37 9.26
CA GLY A 14 4.81 4.10 10.49
C GLY A 14 6.30 4.36 10.68
N SER A 15 6.60 5.31 11.55
CA SER A 15 7.96 5.77 11.87
C SER A 15 8.73 4.83 12.81
N SER A 16 8.10 3.78 13.34
CA SER A 16 8.74 2.76 14.16
C SER A 16 9.36 1.64 13.30
N GLN A 17 10.10 0.71 13.92
CA GLN A 17 10.92 -0.35 13.27
C GLN A 17 10.18 -1.28 12.28
N ASN A 18 8.89 -1.06 12.02
CA ASN A 18 8.04 -1.83 11.13
C ASN A 18 8.13 -1.42 9.66
N TYR A 19 9.10 -0.60 9.25
CA TYR A 19 9.20 -0.08 7.88
C TYR A 19 9.63 -1.12 6.82
N GLY A 20 10.02 -2.33 7.24
CA GLY A 20 10.51 -3.37 6.32
C GLY A 20 11.80 -2.99 5.61
N VAL A 21 12.46 -3.91 4.92
CA VAL A 21 13.76 -3.62 4.28
C VAL A 21 13.78 -4.27 2.93
N CYS A 22 13.94 -3.47 1.88
CA CYS A 22 14.29 -3.96 0.56
C CYS A 22 15.73 -3.55 0.22
N SER A 23 16.43 -4.40 -0.55
CA SER A 23 17.80 -4.15 -0.98
C SER A 23 17.88 -4.20 -2.50
N VAL A 24 18.44 -3.15 -3.09
CA VAL A 24 18.63 -3.02 -4.54
C VAL A 24 20.08 -2.64 -4.79
N ASN A 25 20.82 -3.45 -5.54
CA ASN A 25 22.24 -3.22 -5.87
C ASN A 25 23.10 -2.93 -4.62
N GLY A 26 22.88 -3.65 -3.53
CA GLY A 26 23.63 -3.49 -2.27
C GLY A 26 23.20 -2.30 -1.39
N LYS A 27 22.26 -1.46 -1.84
CA LYS A 27 21.70 -0.36 -1.05
C LYS A 27 20.38 -0.75 -0.41
N ARG A 28 20.20 -0.41 0.88
CA ARG A 28 18.98 -0.65 1.65
C ARG A 28 18.02 0.53 1.55
N TYR A 29 16.74 0.21 1.43
CA TYR A 29 15.63 1.16 1.39
C TYR A 29 14.54 0.71 2.37
N LYS A 30 13.70 1.66 2.78
CA LYS A 30 12.50 1.35 3.54
C LYS A 30 11.47 0.75 2.58
N GLU A 31 11.10 -0.49 2.82
CA GLU A 31 10.10 -1.17 1.99
C GLU A 31 8.75 -0.45 2.06
N ALA A 32 8.37 0.03 3.24
CA ALA A 32 7.11 0.75 3.50
C ALA A 32 6.88 1.95 2.57
N ASP A 33 7.95 2.66 2.21
CA ASP A 33 7.89 3.83 1.32
C ASP A 33 7.58 3.37 -0.11
N ALA A 34 8.29 2.35 -0.59
CA ALA A 34 8.12 1.81 -1.94
C ALA A 34 6.73 1.21 -2.14
N VAL A 35 6.27 0.39 -1.19
CA VAL A 35 4.96 -0.27 -1.32
C VAL A 35 3.79 0.70 -1.18
N LEU A 36 3.93 1.77 -0.39
CA LEU A 36 2.93 2.84 -0.32
C LEU A 36 2.83 3.59 -1.65
N ASP A 37 3.97 3.98 -2.23
CA ASP A 37 4.00 4.67 -3.52
C ASP A 37 3.38 3.82 -4.64
N ILE A 38 3.72 2.53 -4.71
CA ILE A 38 3.13 1.58 -5.66
C ILE A 38 1.61 1.47 -5.47
N ALA A 39 1.13 1.34 -4.22
CA ALA A 39 -0.29 1.22 -3.95
C ALA A 39 -1.07 2.49 -4.31
N LEU A 40 -0.54 3.67 -4.01
CA LEU A 40 -1.17 4.95 -4.38
C LEU A 40 -1.23 5.16 -5.89
N LYS A 41 -0.16 4.81 -6.63
CA LYS A 41 -0.15 4.86 -8.10
C LYS A 41 -1.14 3.86 -8.70
N THR A 42 -1.19 2.64 -8.15
CA THR A 42 -2.14 1.61 -8.58
C THR A 42 -3.58 2.05 -8.34
N ARG A 43 -3.88 2.64 -7.17
CA ARG A 43 -5.19 3.24 -6.87
C ARG A 43 -5.55 4.28 -7.91
N ASN A 44 -4.67 5.25 -8.16
CA ASN A 44 -4.95 6.34 -9.10
C ASN A 44 -5.22 5.82 -10.52
N TYR A 45 -4.48 4.80 -10.96
CA TYR A 45 -4.72 4.12 -12.24
C TYR A 45 -6.09 3.43 -12.28
N LEU A 46 -6.40 2.63 -11.26
CA LEU A 46 -7.65 1.86 -11.19
C LEU A 46 -8.90 2.74 -10.97
N SER A 47 -8.76 3.90 -10.33
CA SER A 47 -9.85 4.87 -10.17
C SER A 47 -10.34 5.48 -11.50
N GLY A 48 -9.61 5.28 -12.60
CA GLY A 48 -10.06 5.66 -13.94
C GLY A 48 -11.19 4.77 -14.49
N TYR A 49 -11.43 3.60 -13.89
CA TYR A 49 -12.43 2.64 -14.36
C TYR A 49 -13.73 2.78 -13.57
N LYS A 50 -14.86 2.96 -14.28
CA LYS A 50 -16.17 3.27 -13.67
C LYS A 50 -16.75 2.13 -12.83
N ASP A 51 -16.27 0.90 -13.01
CA ASP A 51 -16.77 -0.31 -12.37
C ASP A 51 -15.85 -0.83 -11.26
N ILE A 52 -14.76 -0.10 -10.93
CA ILE A 52 -13.81 -0.48 -9.88
C ILE A 52 -13.86 0.52 -8.72
N GLU A 53 -14.08 0.01 -7.52
CA GLU A 53 -13.84 0.73 -6.27
C GLU A 53 -12.53 0.23 -5.65
N VAL A 54 -11.61 1.14 -5.33
CA VAL A 54 -10.32 0.78 -4.71
C VAL A 54 -10.32 1.19 -3.24
N LYS A 55 -9.95 0.25 -2.37
CA LYS A 55 -9.77 0.47 -0.92
C LYS A 55 -8.34 0.16 -0.53
N LEU A 56 -7.85 0.84 0.50
CA LEU A 56 -6.49 0.64 1.02
C LEU A 56 -6.55 0.41 2.52
N THR A 57 -5.69 -0.46 3.02
CA THR A 57 -5.51 -0.64 4.47
C THR A 57 -4.80 0.56 5.10
N ARG A 58 -3.92 1.24 4.33
CA ARG A 58 -3.34 2.56 4.66
C ARG A 58 -3.07 3.37 3.39
N ASP A 59 -3.20 4.68 3.49
CA ASP A 59 -2.96 5.66 2.42
C ASP A 59 -1.87 6.69 2.77
N ARG A 60 -1.24 6.50 3.92
CA ARG A 60 -0.17 7.34 4.48
C ARG A 60 0.78 6.48 5.30
N ASP A 61 1.83 7.10 5.83
CA ASP A 61 2.83 6.41 6.64
C ASP A 61 2.32 6.14 8.07
N VAL A 62 1.60 5.03 8.24
CA VAL A 62 1.05 4.56 9.52
C VAL A 62 1.16 3.03 9.62
N THR A 63 1.39 2.51 10.82
CA THR A 63 1.31 1.07 11.08
C THR A 63 -0.15 0.65 11.23
N VAL A 64 -0.54 -0.44 10.54
CA VAL A 64 -1.85 -1.09 10.66
C VAL A 64 -1.59 -2.55 11.02
N SER A 65 -2.29 -3.07 12.05
CA SER A 65 -2.04 -4.45 12.51
C SER A 65 -2.44 -5.47 11.44
N LEU A 66 -1.83 -6.66 11.50
CA LEU A 66 -2.15 -7.74 10.54
C LEU A 66 -3.63 -8.12 10.59
N GLN A 67 -4.25 -8.11 11.78
CA GLN A 67 -5.68 -8.41 11.95
C GLN A 67 -6.59 -7.34 11.33
N GLN A 68 -6.16 -6.07 11.31
CA GLN A 68 -6.91 -4.98 10.68
C GLN A 68 -6.79 -4.96 9.15
N ARG A 69 -5.88 -5.76 8.57
CA ARG A 69 -5.63 -5.88 7.13
C ARG A 69 -6.41 -7.02 6.46
N ALA A 70 -7.01 -7.91 7.25
CA ALA A 70 -7.72 -9.11 6.81
C ALA A 70 -9.24 -8.89 6.67
#